data_AF-A0A933P5A0-F1
#
_entry.id   AF-A0A933P5A0-F1
#
_cell.length_a   1.000
_cell.length_b   1.000
_cell.length_c   1.000
_cell.angle_alpha   90.00
_cell.angle_beta   90.00
_cell.angle_gamma   90.00
#
_symmetry.space_group_name_H-M   'P 1'
#
loop_
_entity.id
_entity.type
_entity.pdbx_description
1 polymer ?
#
loop_
_entity_poly.entity_id
_entity_poly.type
_entity_poly.pdbx_seq_one_letter_code
_entity_poly.pdbx_strand_id
1 'polypeptide(L)'
;MTNPTADRLRRSRRTILACGVLALVGVFVLGAFVQVPAMEDDLTRAAERALSAAQLEASVRFDGQSATLACARDVDGPAARDVVAAVHGVRTVRLGEGCSVATAPATTEGPPVDSISSDGGTSPSSTVPDTTGTTESSVSTTTPPVTTPEPGVVTVTFQKGSLVLMGLVATPDQHAALLTAAASVASAENITDGVRDDATVTIADADVDTLVDLLTAMTVPLASAEIGWRPDGVYARGVVADEAAGATFEALARDLGVTPLLVVRQTATDESAAATRDELNAIVAATPIEFGKGQITVSPTSMYIIERLAGVAKSYGGVIVQVQGHTDSEGDAGRNQTLSDQRAEAVRAELVRLGVPAADITSVGFGESQLITDPNGNELADQSRRVVFDVTTTG
;
A
#
# COMPACT_ATOMS: atom_id res chain seq x y z
N MET A 1 15.99 -60.47 -53.60
CA MET A 1 17.01 -60.50 -52.54
C MET A 1 16.76 -59.29 -51.64
N THR A 2 16.14 -59.54 -50.49
CA THR A 2 15.66 -58.53 -49.54
C THR A 2 16.80 -58.09 -48.64
N ASN A 3 17.05 -56.78 -48.54
CA ASN A 3 18.14 -56.22 -47.73
C ASN A 3 17.70 -56.13 -46.24
N PRO A 4 18.29 -56.91 -45.31
CA PRO A 4 17.77 -57.11 -43.96
C PRO A 4 18.17 -56.03 -42.94
N THR A 5 18.74 -54.92 -43.38
CA THR A 5 19.31 -53.86 -42.53
C THR A 5 18.38 -52.67 -42.27
N ALA A 6 17.31 -52.50 -43.07
CA ALA A 6 16.38 -51.38 -42.90
C ALA A 6 15.33 -51.60 -41.78
N ASP A 7 15.08 -52.85 -41.37
CA ASP A 7 14.01 -53.18 -40.41
C ASP A 7 14.49 -53.26 -38.94
N ARG A 8 15.81 -53.30 -38.69
CA ARG A 8 16.35 -53.33 -37.32
C ARG A 8 16.40 -51.96 -36.63
N LEU A 9 16.45 -50.86 -37.39
CA LEU A 9 16.56 -49.51 -36.81
C LEU A 9 15.20 -48.90 -36.41
N ARG A 10 14.07 -49.45 -36.89
CA ARG A 10 12.73 -49.01 -36.48
C ARG A 10 12.21 -49.70 -35.22
N ARG A 11 12.68 -50.92 -34.89
CA ARG A 11 12.35 -51.58 -33.61
C ARG A 11 13.15 -51.06 -32.41
N SER A 12 14.38 -50.58 -32.62
CA SER A 12 15.26 -50.10 -31.54
C SER A 12 14.83 -48.75 -30.93
N ARG A 13 14.11 -47.90 -31.67
CA ARG A 13 13.67 -46.57 -31.18
C ARG A 13 12.36 -46.59 -30.37
N ARG A 14 11.55 -47.65 -30.45
CA ARG A 14 10.31 -47.76 -29.66
C ARG A 14 10.49 -48.37 -28.28
N THR A 15 11.55 -49.15 -28.06
CA THR A 15 11.80 -49.81 -26.76
C THR A 15 12.57 -48.94 -25.77
N ILE A 16 13.31 -47.93 -26.23
CA ILE A 16 14.05 -47.01 -25.34
C ILE A 16 13.13 -45.90 -24.78
N LEU A 17 12.00 -45.61 -25.44
CA LEU A 17 11.04 -44.61 -24.96
C LEU A 17 10.05 -45.15 -23.89
N ALA A 18 10.02 -46.46 -23.64
CA ALA A 18 9.08 -47.09 -22.71
C ALA A 18 9.70 -47.49 -21.35
N CYS A 19 11.02 -47.41 -21.18
CA CYS A 19 11.69 -47.72 -19.90
C CYS A 19 12.15 -46.49 -19.10
N GLY A 20 11.99 -45.27 -19.64
CA GLY A 20 12.35 -44.02 -18.94
C GLY A 20 11.26 -43.43 -18.04
N VAL A 21 10.05 -44.01 -18.01
CA VAL A 21 8.87 -43.46 -17.31
C VAL A 21 8.47 -44.29 -16.08
N LEU A 22 9.22 -45.35 -15.72
CA LEU A 22 8.87 -46.28 -14.65
C LEU A 22 9.95 -46.46 -13.56
N ALA A 23 10.79 -45.44 -13.35
CA ALA A 23 11.80 -45.42 -12.29
C ALA A 23 11.88 -44.06 -11.56
N LEU A 24 10.73 -43.46 -11.25
CA LEU A 24 10.63 -42.23 -10.44
C LEU A 24 9.45 -42.27 -9.47
N VAL A 25 9.21 -43.43 -8.85
CA VAL A 25 8.30 -43.57 -7.72
C VAL A 25 9.04 -44.37 -6.65
N GLY A 26 9.39 -43.70 -5.55
CA GLY A 26 9.72 -44.41 -4.31
C GLY A 26 11.11 -44.20 -3.72
N VAL A 27 11.62 -42.96 -3.64
CA VAL A 27 12.51 -42.53 -2.54
C VAL A 27 12.35 -41.02 -2.34
N PHE A 28 11.36 -40.58 -1.56
CA PHE A 28 11.38 -39.27 -0.88
C PHE A 28 10.32 -39.27 0.24
N VAL A 29 10.51 -40.16 1.22
CA VAL A 29 9.88 -40.05 2.54
C VAL A 29 11.02 -39.91 3.52
N LEU A 30 11.28 -38.67 3.93
CA LEU A 30 11.98 -38.17 5.12
C LEU A 30 12.70 -36.86 4.73
N GLY A 31 12.07 -35.73 5.06
CA GLY A 31 12.69 -34.41 4.88
C GLY A 31 11.68 -33.27 4.77
N ALA A 32 10.64 -33.26 5.60
CA ALA A 32 9.72 -32.13 5.69
C ALA A 32 9.27 -31.94 7.14
N PHE A 33 10.21 -31.66 8.04
CA PHE A 33 9.95 -31.07 9.35
C PHE A 33 11.25 -30.44 9.84
N VAL A 34 11.18 -29.21 10.39
CA VAL A 34 12.26 -28.23 10.63
C VAL A 34 12.40 -27.32 9.39
N GLN A 35 11.86 -26.09 9.31
CA GLN A 35 11.86 -24.98 10.25
C GLN A 35 10.75 -23.96 9.87
N VAL A 36 9.58 -23.98 10.55
CA VAL A 36 8.63 -22.82 10.58
C VAL A 36 8.03 -22.51 11.99
N PRO A 37 8.37 -23.15 13.13
CA PRO A 37 7.68 -22.80 14.39
C PRO A 37 8.13 -21.45 15.00
N ALA A 38 9.22 -20.84 14.53
CA ALA A 38 9.79 -19.65 15.19
C ALA A 38 8.86 -18.42 15.19
N MET A 39 8.12 -18.19 14.10
CA MET A 39 7.21 -17.03 14.03
C MET A 39 5.94 -17.22 14.87
N GLU A 40 5.35 -18.42 14.83
CA GLU A 40 4.13 -18.70 15.59
C GLU A 40 4.40 -18.70 17.10
N ASP A 41 5.55 -19.22 17.54
CA ASP A 41 5.95 -19.20 18.94
C ASP A 41 6.27 -17.78 19.45
N ASP A 42 6.80 -16.90 18.59
CA ASP A 42 7.05 -15.50 18.94
C ASP A 42 5.74 -14.69 19.01
N LEU A 43 4.82 -14.90 18.06
CA LEU A 43 3.50 -14.26 18.05
C LEU A 43 2.65 -14.73 19.24
N THR A 44 2.66 -16.04 19.53
CA THR A 44 1.95 -16.62 20.67
C THR A 44 2.45 -16.00 21.98
N ARG A 45 3.78 -15.96 22.20
CA ARG A 45 4.36 -15.35 23.41
C ARG A 45 4.14 -13.84 23.50
N ALA A 46 4.05 -13.12 22.39
CA ALA A 46 3.76 -11.69 22.38
C ALA A 46 2.29 -11.41 22.72
N ALA A 47 1.37 -12.20 22.15
CA ALA A 47 -0.06 -12.08 22.41
C ALA A 47 -0.45 -12.49 23.84
N GLU A 48 0.13 -13.56 24.38
CA GLU A 48 -0.10 -13.96 25.78
C GLU A 48 0.40 -12.90 26.78
N ARG A 49 1.53 -12.23 26.48
CA ARG A 49 2.02 -11.10 27.28
C ARG A 49 1.07 -9.91 27.23
N ALA A 50 0.53 -9.57 26.05
CA ALA A 50 -0.40 -8.47 25.88
C ALA A 50 -1.74 -8.72 26.62
N LEU A 51 -2.29 -9.93 26.52
CA LEU A 51 -3.50 -10.34 27.23
C LEU A 51 -3.31 -10.31 28.75
N SER A 52 -2.16 -10.79 29.23
CA SER A 52 -1.82 -10.76 30.65
C SER A 52 -1.67 -9.34 31.19
N ALA A 53 -1.05 -8.44 30.41
CA ALA A 53 -0.92 -7.02 30.77
C ALA A 53 -2.27 -6.30 30.83
N ALA A 54 -3.23 -6.71 30.00
CA ALA A 54 -4.61 -6.22 30.01
C ALA A 54 -5.50 -6.91 31.06
N GLN A 55 -4.96 -7.86 31.83
CA GLN A 55 -5.70 -8.68 32.81
C GLN A 55 -6.89 -9.44 32.20
N LEU A 56 -6.78 -9.83 30.93
CA LEU A 56 -7.80 -10.59 30.21
C LEU A 56 -7.41 -12.08 30.20
N GLU A 57 -8.19 -12.91 30.89
CA GLU A 57 -7.99 -14.37 30.92
C GLU A 57 -8.49 -15.02 29.62
N ALA A 58 -7.66 -14.92 28.57
CA ALA A 58 -7.91 -15.56 27.28
C ALA A 58 -6.67 -16.31 26.80
N SER A 59 -6.90 -17.42 26.08
CA SER A 59 -5.87 -18.18 25.39
C SER A 59 -5.91 -17.86 23.90
N VAL A 60 -4.75 -17.87 23.25
CA VAL A 60 -4.60 -17.51 21.84
C VAL A 60 -3.86 -18.62 21.11
N ARG A 61 -4.36 -18.98 19.93
CA ARG A 61 -3.70 -19.93 19.03
C ARG A 61 -3.45 -19.29 17.68
N PHE A 62 -2.24 -19.45 17.16
CA PHE A 62 -1.86 -18.96 15.85
C PHE A 62 -1.84 -20.08 14.81
N ASP A 63 -2.26 -19.73 13.59
CA ASP A 63 -2.02 -20.47 12.35
C ASP A 63 -1.46 -19.45 11.35
N GLY A 64 -0.14 -19.45 11.18
CA GLY A 64 0.62 -18.36 10.57
C GLY A 64 0.43 -17.04 11.34
N GLN A 65 -0.13 -16.03 10.68
CA GLN A 65 -0.41 -14.69 11.25
C GLN A 65 -1.87 -14.50 11.70
N SER A 66 -2.67 -15.57 11.67
CA SER A 66 -4.08 -15.53 12.06
C SER A 66 -4.24 -16.05 13.49
N ALA A 67 -4.78 -15.23 14.37
CA ALA A 67 -5.05 -15.58 15.76
C ALA A 67 -6.49 -16.07 15.94
N THR A 68 -6.68 -17.12 16.71
CA THR A 68 -8.00 -17.53 17.22
C THR A 68 -7.98 -17.47 18.74
N LEU A 69 -8.91 -16.71 19.33
CA LEU A 69 -9.03 -16.50 20.77
C LEU A 69 -10.04 -17.46 21.39
N ALA A 70 -9.70 -18.03 22.55
CA ALA A 70 -10.66 -18.72 23.40
C ALA A 70 -10.65 -18.05 24.77
N CYS A 71 -11.79 -17.48 25.17
CA CYS A 71 -11.92 -16.66 26.36
C CYS A 71 -12.49 -17.47 27.53
N ALA A 72 -12.04 -17.17 28.75
CA ALA A 72 -12.76 -17.60 29.95
C ALA A 72 -14.17 -16.96 29.97
N ARG A 73 -15.10 -17.56 30.72
CA ARG A 73 -16.44 -16.97 30.89
C ARG A 73 -16.28 -15.56 31.49
N ASP A 74 -17.08 -14.62 30.98
CA ASP A 74 -17.16 -13.22 31.43
C ASP A 74 -16.04 -12.27 30.94
N VAL A 75 -15.22 -12.70 29.98
CA VAL A 75 -14.23 -11.83 29.31
C VAL A 75 -14.87 -11.10 28.11
N ASP A 76 -14.64 -9.80 28.02
CA ASP A 76 -15.04 -8.98 26.86
C ASP A 76 -14.25 -9.42 25.61
N GLY A 77 -14.93 -10.19 24.75
CA GLY A 77 -14.37 -10.72 23.51
C GLY A 77 -13.79 -9.62 22.60
N PRO A 78 -14.57 -8.57 22.26
CA PRO A 78 -14.05 -7.41 21.53
C PRO A 78 -12.78 -6.79 22.14
N ALA A 79 -12.72 -6.58 23.46
CA ALA A 79 -11.52 -6.04 24.09
C ALA A 79 -10.31 -6.98 23.96
N ALA A 80 -10.49 -8.29 24.16
CA ALA A 80 -9.43 -9.29 23.99
C ALA A 80 -8.94 -9.37 22.54
N ARG A 81 -9.84 -9.20 21.56
CA ARG A 81 -9.50 -9.14 20.15
C ARG A 81 -8.61 -7.94 19.85
N ASP A 82 -8.98 -6.76 20.34
CA ASP A 82 -8.25 -5.53 20.03
C ASP A 82 -6.85 -5.54 20.64
N VAL A 83 -6.68 -6.12 21.84
CA VAL A 83 -5.37 -6.34 22.47
C VAL A 83 -4.48 -7.26 21.64
N VAL A 84 -5.01 -8.37 21.10
CA VAL A 84 -4.22 -9.30 20.28
C VAL A 84 -4.00 -8.77 18.85
N ALA A 85 -4.93 -7.99 18.30
CA ALA A 85 -4.77 -7.35 17.00
C ALA A 85 -3.68 -6.27 17.02
N ALA A 86 -3.40 -5.66 18.18
CA ALA A 86 -2.32 -4.70 18.36
C ALA A 86 -0.92 -5.32 18.43
N VAL A 87 -0.81 -6.66 18.48
CA VAL A 87 0.49 -7.34 18.50
C VAL A 87 1.11 -7.31 17.10
N HIS A 88 2.34 -6.81 17.02
CA HIS A 88 3.05 -6.66 15.74
C HIS A 88 3.21 -8.00 15.03
N GLY A 89 2.69 -8.10 13.80
CA GLY A 89 2.71 -9.32 12.98
C GLY A 89 1.42 -10.13 13.00
N VAL A 90 0.41 -9.74 13.79
CA VAL A 90 -0.94 -10.33 13.75
C VAL A 90 -1.76 -9.67 12.64
N ARG A 91 -2.32 -10.48 11.74
CA ARG A 91 -3.05 -9.99 10.55
C ARG A 91 -4.57 -10.06 10.72
N THR A 92 -5.06 -11.12 11.37
CA THR A 92 -6.48 -11.30 11.66
C THR A 92 -6.67 -11.95 13.01
N VAL A 93 -7.74 -11.58 13.72
CA VAL A 93 -8.09 -12.18 15.02
C VAL A 93 -9.55 -12.61 15.00
N ARG A 94 -9.79 -13.91 15.17
CA ARG A 94 -11.12 -14.50 15.29
C ARG A 94 -11.45 -14.77 16.75
N LEU A 95 -12.67 -14.46 17.13
CA LEU A 95 -13.23 -14.86 18.42
C LEU A 95 -13.75 -16.31 18.31
N GLY A 96 -13.22 -17.17 19.16
CA GLY A 96 -13.64 -18.55 19.33
C GLY A 96 -14.58 -18.72 20.52
N GLU A 97 -14.61 -19.94 21.07
CA GLU A 97 -15.55 -20.29 22.14
C GLU A 97 -15.32 -19.45 23.41
N GLY A 98 -16.43 -19.04 24.05
CA GLY A 98 -16.42 -18.30 25.31
C GLY A 98 -16.28 -16.79 25.20
N CYS A 99 -15.91 -16.24 24.04
CA CYS A 99 -15.78 -14.79 23.83
C CYS A 99 -17.12 -14.15 23.44
N SER A 100 -17.99 -13.88 24.42
CA SER A 100 -19.25 -13.13 24.20
C SER A 100 -19.08 -11.63 24.37
N VAL A 101 -19.92 -10.84 23.70
CA VAL A 101 -19.99 -9.38 23.87
C VAL A 101 -20.57 -9.07 25.25
N ALA A 102 -19.87 -8.30 26.08
CA ALA A 102 -20.37 -7.86 27.38
C ALA A 102 -21.69 -7.09 27.20
N THR A 103 -22.79 -7.66 27.71
CA THR A 103 -24.09 -7.00 27.71
C THR A 103 -24.10 -6.00 28.88
N ALA A 104 -24.23 -4.71 28.57
CA ALA A 104 -24.34 -3.65 29.57
C ALA A 104 -25.57 -3.87 30.48
N PRO A 105 -25.50 -3.55 31.79
CA PRO A 105 -26.63 -3.78 32.69
C PRO A 105 -27.74 -2.75 32.46
N ALA A 106 -28.98 -3.22 32.50
CA ALA A 106 -30.19 -2.41 32.44
C ALA A 106 -30.30 -1.49 33.66
N THR A 107 -30.48 -0.19 33.43
CA THR A 107 -30.88 0.78 34.46
C THR A 107 -32.39 0.97 34.47
N THR A 108 -32.96 0.71 35.64
CA THR A 108 -34.35 0.81 36.04
C THR A 108 -34.82 2.27 36.19
N GLU A 109 -35.92 2.57 35.50
CA GLU A 109 -37.14 3.31 35.91
C GLU A 109 -37.10 4.32 37.09
N GLY A 110 -37.58 5.56 36.84
CA GLY A 110 -38.01 6.54 37.84
C GLY A 110 -38.55 7.85 37.21
N PRO A 111 -39.83 8.25 37.44
CA PRO A 111 -40.51 9.35 36.71
C PRO A 111 -40.67 10.65 37.60
N PRO A 112 -41.54 11.65 37.28
CA PRO A 112 -41.15 12.88 36.60
C PRO A 112 -41.49 14.21 37.33
N VAL A 113 -40.98 15.32 36.77
CA VAL A 113 -41.38 16.76 36.84
C VAL A 113 -41.69 17.45 38.18
N ASP A 114 -41.06 18.61 38.40
CA ASP A 114 -41.79 19.84 38.73
C ASP A 114 -40.97 21.12 38.45
N SER A 115 -41.69 22.09 37.88
CA SER A 115 -41.27 23.42 37.42
C SER A 115 -41.31 24.48 38.53
N ILE A 116 -40.37 25.45 38.58
CA ILE A 116 -40.67 26.83 39.01
C ILE A 116 -39.69 27.84 38.38
N SER A 117 -40.25 28.88 37.76
CA SER A 117 -39.61 30.13 37.30
C SER A 117 -39.17 31.05 38.46
N SER A 118 -38.21 31.95 38.22
CA SER A 118 -38.39 33.42 38.23
C SER A 118 -37.16 34.21 38.70
N ASP A 119 -36.84 35.19 37.85
CA ASP A 119 -36.45 36.57 38.12
C ASP A 119 -35.15 36.93 38.89
N GLY A 120 -34.28 37.62 38.14
CA GLY A 120 -34.17 39.06 38.36
C GLY A 120 -32.85 39.57 38.94
N GLY A 121 -32.21 40.50 38.21
CA GLY A 121 -31.65 41.70 38.84
C GLY A 121 -30.15 41.93 38.74
N THR A 122 -29.79 42.81 37.78
CA THR A 122 -29.04 44.06 38.03
C THR A 122 -27.54 44.00 38.35
N SER A 123 -26.76 44.49 37.37
CA SER A 123 -25.40 45.02 37.49
C SER A 123 -25.39 46.34 38.31
N PRO A 124 -24.28 46.70 38.99
CA PRO A 124 -23.42 47.69 38.36
C PRO A 124 -21.90 47.52 38.59
N SER A 125 -21.19 48.36 37.83
CA SER A 125 -19.76 48.47 37.50
C SER A 125 -18.80 49.00 38.58
N SER A 126 -17.52 48.75 38.31
CA SER A 126 -16.26 49.46 38.70
C SER A 126 -15.45 48.69 39.77
N THR A 127 -14.13 48.48 39.68
CA THR A 127 -13.03 49.36 39.23
C THR A 127 -11.72 48.53 39.08
N VAL A 128 -10.82 48.97 38.18
CA VAL A 128 -9.44 48.49 37.81
C VAL A 128 -8.39 48.96 38.88
N PRO A 129 -7.06 48.62 38.94
CA PRO A 129 -6.11 47.69 38.22
C PRO A 129 -5.45 46.66 39.20
N ASP A 130 -4.49 45.76 38.91
CA ASP A 130 -3.20 45.86 38.21
C ASP A 130 -2.48 44.48 38.17
N THR A 131 -1.43 44.40 37.33
CA THR A 131 -0.21 43.57 37.41
C THR A 131 -0.21 42.06 37.06
N THR A 132 0.39 41.78 35.89
CA THR A 132 1.41 40.75 35.59
C THR A 132 1.13 39.27 35.89
N GLY A 133 0.91 38.49 34.83
CA GLY A 133 1.01 37.04 34.84
C GLY A 133 1.26 36.49 33.44
N THR A 134 2.46 35.94 33.25
CA THR A 134 3.00 35.24 32.09
C THR A 134 1.97 34.38 31.35
N THR A 135 1.81 34.62 30.04
CA THR A 135 1.04 33.78 29.14
C THR A 135 1.91 32.60 28.69
N GLU A 136 1.80 31.47 29.38
CA GLU A 136 2.19 30.18 28.81
C GLU A 136 1.15 29.81 27.75
N SER A 137 1.57 29.87 26.49
CA SER A 137 0.80 29.36 25.34
C SER A 137 0.72 27.85 25.46
N SER A 138 -0.38 27.36 26.02
CA SER A 138 -0.75 25.95 25.97
C SER A 138 -1.21 25.63 24.54
N VAL A 139 -0.29 25.10 23.74
CA VAL A 139 -0.60 24.50 22.44
C VAL A 139 -1.38 23.22 22.70
N SER A 140 -2.70 23.29 22.52
CA SER A 140 -3.54 22.10 22.41
C SER A 140 -3.29 21.48 21.05
N THR A 141 -2.54 20.38 21.02
CA THR A 141 -2.49 19.45 19.90
C THR A 141 -3.84 18.74 19.80
N THR A 142 -4.80 19.36 19.12
CA THR A 142 -6.01 18.66 18.70
C THR A 142 -5.64 17.75 17.54
N THR A 143 -5.48 16.46 17.84
CA THR A 143 -5.52 15.38 16.86
C THR A 143 -6.75 15.61 15.96
N PRO A 144 -6.61 15.67 14.62
CA PRO A 144 -7.79 15.76 13.76
C PRO A 144 -8.71 14.57 14.08
N PRO A 145 -10.03 14.78 14.20
CA PRO A 145 -10.94 13.68 14.46
C PRO A 145 -10.80 12.66 13.33
N VAL A 146 -10.60 11.40 13.69
CA VAL A 146 -10.81 10.28 12.77
C VAL A 146 -12.29 10.30 12.43
N THR A 147 -12.64 10.93 11.31
CA THR A 147 -14.00 10.95 10.78
C THR A 147 -14.40 9.53 10.44
N THR A 148 -15.32 8.98 11.22
CA THR A 148 -16.14 7.82 10.85
C THR A 148 -16.66 8.05 9.43
N PRO A 149 -16.46 7.11 8.48
CA PRO A 149 -16.94 7.29 7.12
C PRO A 149 -18.46 7.50 7.16
N GLU A 150 -18.90 8.58 6.52
CA GLU A 150 -20.32 8.89 6.37
C GLU A 150 -20.99 7.70 5.65
N PRO A 151 -22.10 7.15 6.20
CA PRO A 151 -22.74 5.98 5.60
C PRO A 151 -23.24 6.31 4.19
N GLY A 152 -22.83 5.52 3.21
CA GLY A 152 -23.25 5.68 1.81
C GLY A 152 -22.29 6.49 0.92
N VAL A 153 -21.02 6.60 1.27
CA VAL A 153 -20.00 7.18 0.38
C VAL A 153 -19.05 6.08 -0.08
N VAL A 154 -18.92 5.91 -1.40
CA VAL A 154 -17.84 5.13 -2.01
C VAL A 154 -16.74 6.11 -2.38
N THR A 155 -15.50 5.80 -2.04
CA THR A 155 -14.34 6.63 -2.37
C THR A 155 -13.19 5.76 -2.85
N VAL A 156 -12.55 6.20 -3.92
CA VAL A 156 -11.31 5.64 -4.43
C VAL A 156 -10.24 6.72 -4.41
N THR A 157 -9.17 6.48 -3.66
CA THR A 157 -8.07 7.41 -3.48
C THR A 157 -6.80 6.86 -4.10
N PHE A 158 -6.19 7.62 -5.00
CA PHE A 158 -4.86 7.36 -5.57
C PHE A 158 -3.84 8.30 -4.94
N GLN A 159 -2.86 7.75 -4.23
CA GLN A 159 -1.76 8.53 -3.66
C GLN A 159 -0.48 7.70 -3.65
N LYS A 160 0.64 8.31 -4.07
CA LYS A 160 1.97 7.70 -4.01
C LYS A 160 2.04 6.29 -4.64
N GLY A 161 1.29 6.10 -5.72
CA GLY A 161 1.26 4.85 -6.49
C GLY A 161 0.41 3.75 -5.87
N SER A 162 -0.36 4.06 -4.82
CA SER A 162 -1.30 3.14 -4.19
C SER A 162 -2.74 3.60 -4.41
N LEU A 163 -3.63 2.64 -4.60
CA LEU A 163 -5.07 2.82 -4.70
C LEU A 163 -5.73 2.28 -3.43
N VAL A 164 -6.61 3.06 -2.84
CA VAL A 164 -7.40 2.65 -1.69
C VAL A 164 -8.87 2.85 -2.01
N LEU A 165 -9.63 1.76 -2.02
CA LEU A 165 -11.07 1.74 -2.24
C LEU A 165 -11.74 1.57 -0.89
N MET A 166 -12.65 2.47 -0.53
CA MET A 166 -13.38 2.44 0.75
C MET A 166 -14.85 2.73 0.50
N GLY A 167 -15.73 2.17 1.33
CA GLY A 167 -17.14 2.54 1.35
C GLY A 167 -18.08 1.35 1.25
N LEU A 168 -19.29 1.62 0.81
CA LEU A 168 -20.37 0.64 0.69
C LEU A 168 -20.96 0.66 -0.72
N VAL A 169 -21.15 -0.51 -1.31
CA VAL A 169 -21.86 -0.68 -2.58
C VAL A 169 -23.10 -1.55 -2.39
N ALA A 170 -24.07 -1.42 -3.29
CA ALA A 170 -25.36 -2.10 -3.14
C ALA A 170 -25.26 -3.60 -3.42
N THR A 171 -24.37 -3.99 -4.35
CA THR A 171 -24.26 -5.38 -4.82
C THR A 171 -22.80 -5.85 -4.95
N PRO A 172 -22.56 -7.18 -4.84
CA PRO A 172 -21.24 -7.76 -5.11
C PRO A 172 -20.74 -7.50 -6.54
N ASP A 173 -21.64 -7.35 -7.51
CA ASP A 173 -21.27 -7.07 -8.91
C ASP A 173 -20.68 -5.66 -9.05
N GLN A 174 -21.22 -4.68 -8.32
CA GLN A 174 -20.67 -3.32 -8.27
C GLN A 174 -19.29 -3.30 -7.59
N HIS A 175 -19.11 -4.07 -6.51
CA HIS A 175 -17.80 -4.24 -5.87
C HIS A 175 -16.77 -4.81 -6.85
N ALA A 176 -17.14 -5.89 -7.53
CA ALA A 176 -16.28 -6.56 -8.50
C ALA A 176 -15.90 -5.65 -9.68
N ALA A 177 -16.82 -4.79 -10.15
CA ALA A 177 -16.56 -3.81 -11.20
C ALA A 177 -15.48 -2.80 -10.79
N LEU A 178 -15.60 -2.22 -9.59
CA LEU A 178 -14.61 -1.28 -9.06
C LEU A 178 -13.23 -1.93 -8.88
N LEU A 179 -13.17 -3.16 -8.38
CA LEU A 179 -11.91 -3.90 -8.23
C LEU A 179 -11.26 -4.22 -9.58
N THR A 180 -12.07 -4.62 -10.57
CA THR A 180 -11.57 -4.89 -11.92
C THR A 180 -10.99 -3.62 -12.55
N ALA A 181 -11.66 -2.49 -12.39
CA ALA A 181 -11.17 -1.19 -12.84
C ALA A 181 -9.88 -0.79 -12.11
N ALA A 182 -9.80 -0.97 -10.79
CA ALA A 182 -8.59 -0.69 -10.01
C ALA A 182 -7.39 -1.51 -10.50
N ALA A 183 -7.60 -2.81 -10.76
CA ALA A 183 -6.57 -3.73 -11.26
C ALA A 183 -6.06 -3.39 -12.67
N SER A 184 -6.77 -2.55 -13.43
CA SER A 184 -6.29 -2.03 -14.72
C SER A 184 -5.34 -0.83 -14.58
N VAL A 185 -5.33 -0.19 -13.42
CA VAL A 185 -4.59 1.05 -13.14
C VAL A 185 -3.35 0.81 -12.28
N ALA A 186 -3.44 -0.11 -11.32
CA ALA A 186 -2.34 -0.45 -10.43
C ALA A 186 -2.18 -1.96 -10.24
N SER A 187 -0.97 -2.39 -9.89
CA SER A 187 -0.67 -3.75 -9.48
C SER A 187 -1.44 -4.11 -8.20
N ALA A 188 -1.78 -5.40 -8.04
CA ALA A 188 -2.61 -5.87 -6.93
C ALA A 188 -2.02 -5.54 -5.55
N GLU A 189 -0.69 -5.54 -5.42
CA GLU A 189 0.05 -5.21 -4.20
C GLU A 189 -0.12 -3.74 -3.79
N ASN A 190 -0.50 -2.87 -4.73
CA ASN A 190 -0.74 -1.45 -4.52
C ASN A 190 -2.22 -1.12 -4.33
N ILE A 191 -3.11 -2.11 -4.34
CA ILE A 191 -4.55 -1.93 -4.18
C ILE A 191 -4.95 -2.39 -2.77
N THR A 192 -5.58 -1.48 -2.02
CA THR A 192 -6.24 -1.79 -0.75
C THR A 192 -7.75 -1.74 -0.96
N ASP A 193 -8.40 -2.87 -0.74
CA ASP A 193 -9.86 -3.00 -0.82
C ASP A 193 -10.49 -2.98 0.57
N GLY A 194 -11.27 -1.95 0.84
CA GLY A 194 -12.12 -1.80 2.02
C GLY A 194 -13.57 -1.53 1.67
N VAL A 195 -13.99 -1.78 0.43
CA VAL A 195 -15.39 -1.71 0.02
C VAL A 195 -16.15 -2.91 0.62
N ARG A 196 -17.39 -2.68 1.04
CA ARG A 196 -18.28 -3.75 1.52
C ARG A 196 -19.62 -3.70 0.82
N ASP A 197 -20.25 -4.86 0.71
CA ASP A 197 -21.59 -4.99 0.20
C ASP A 197 -22.62 -4.67 1.29
N ASP A 198 -23.48 -3.69 1.04
CA ASP A 198 -24.60 -3.35 1.90
C ASP A 198 -25.82 -3.00 1.05
N ALA A 199 -26.80 -3.92 1.01
CA ALA A 199 -28.01 -3.77 0.22
C ALA A 199 -28.92 -2.62 0.68
N THR A 200 -28.64 -1.98 1.82
CA THR A 200 -29.36 -0.78 2.27
C THR A 200 -28.88 0.49 1.55
N VAL A 201 -27.69 0.46 0.96
CA VAL A 201 -27.17 1.55 0.13
C VAL A 201 -27.75 1.42 -1.27
N THR A 202 -28.12 2.56 -1.87
CA THR A 202 -28.63 2.61 -3.25
C THR A 202 -27.74 3.54 -4.07
N ILE A 203 -26.82 2.93 -4.83
CA ILE A 203 -26.04 3.59 -5.87
C ILE A 203 -26.56 3.11 -7.23
N ALA A 204 -26.83 4.03 -8.16
CA ALA A 204 -27.29 3.66 -9.49
C ALA A 204 -26.15 2.99 -10.27
N ASP A 205 -26.45 1.97 -11.08
CA ASP A 205 -25.42 1.29 -11.88
C ASP A 205 -24.68 2.27 -12.81
N ALA A 206 -25.37 3.28 -13.34
CA ALA A 206 -24.76 4.34 -14.15
C ALA A 206 -23.72 5.19 -13.38
N ASP A 207 -23.91 5.38 -12.06
CA ASP A 207 -22.94 6.09 -11.23
C ASP A 207 -21.71 5.20 -10.95
N VAL A 208 -21.93 3.89 -10.78
CA VAL A 208 -20.83 2.91 -10.66
C VAL A 208 -20.03 2.83 -11.96
N ASP A 209 -20.69 2.80 -13.11
CA ASP A 209 -20.04 2.84 -14.42
C ASP A 209 -19.21 4.11 -14.58
N THR A 210 -19.76 5.27 -14.16
CA THR A 210 -19.04 6.54 -14.16
C THR A 210 -17.79 6.50 -13.25
N LEU A 211 -17.88 5.89 -12.07
CA LEU A 211 -16.74 5.69 -11.18
C LEU A 211 -15.68 4.77 -11.81
N VAL A 212 -16.10 3.69 -12.46
CA VAL A 212 -15.21 2.76 -13.18
C VAL A 212 -14.48 3.51 -14.29
N ASP A 213 -15.19 4.30 -15.11
CA ASP A 213 -14.58 5.06 -16.20
C ASP A 213 -13.60 6.12 -15.66
N LEU A 214 -13.97 6.86 -14.62
CA LEU A 214 -13.06 7.80 -13.95
C LEU A 214 -11.82 7.12 -13.35
N LEU A 215 -11.98 5.92 -12.79
CA LEU A 215 -10.87 5.15 -12.26
C LEU A 215 -9.89 4.77 -13.37
N THR A 216 -10.38 4.29 -14.52
CA THR A 216 -9.51 4.00 -15.67
C THR A 216 -8.85 5.26 -16.27
N ALA A 217 -9.49 6.42 -16.13
CA ALA A 217 -8.91 7.71 -16.49
C ALA A 217 -7.75 8.16 -15.58
N MET A 218 -7.52 7.49 -14.44
CA MET A 218 -6.34 7.75 -13.59
C MET A 218 -5.01 7.33 -14.23
N THR A 219 -5.04 6.80 -15.45
CA THR A 219 -3.85 6.64 -16.32
C THR A 219 -3.25 7.98 -16.77
N VAL A 220 -4.00 9.08 -16.68
CA VAL A 220 -3.46 10.43 -16.82
C VAL A 220 -2.37 10.67 -15.76
N PRO A 221 -1.31 11.44 -16.05
CA PRO A 221 -0.30 11.84 -15.07
C PRO A 221 -0.87 12.61 -13.85
N LEU A 222 -1.32 11.86 -12.85
CA LEU A 222 -1.83 12.37 -11.57
C LEU A 222 -0.75 12.18 -10.49
N ALA A 223 -0.56 13.20 -9.65
CA ALA A 223 0.22 13.13 -8.43
C ALA A 223 -0.62 12.51 -7.30
N SER A 224 -1.88 12.91 -7.21
CA SER A 224 -2.89 12.27 -6.36
C SER A 224 -4.29 12.47 -6.95
N ALA A 225 -5.22 11.60 -6.60
CA ALA A 225 -6.62 11.76 -6.97
C ALA A 225 -7.53 11.13 -5.93
N GLU A 226 -8.75 11.63 -5.87
CA GLU A 226 -9.86 11.05 -5.15
C GLU A 226 -11.09 11.16 -6.04
N ILE A 227 -11.69 10.02 -6.34
CA ILE A 227 -13.01 9.96 -6.97
C ILE A 227 -13.96 9.30 -5.99
N GLY A 228 -15.23 9.63 -6.08
CA GLY A 228 -16.20 9.01 -5.19
C GLY A 228 -17.62 9.30 -5.60
N TRP A 229 -18.53 8.60 -4.95
CA TRP A 229 -19.95 8.79 -5.09
C TRP A 229 -20.56 9.18 -3.76
N ARG A 230 -21.51 10.10 -3.85
CA ARG A 230 -22.38 10.56 -2.77
C ARG A 230 -23.81 10.62 -3.30
N PRO A 231 -24.82 10.76 -2.44
CA PRO A 231 -26.22 10.89 -2.89
C PRO A 231 -26.48 12.06 -3.86
N ASP A 232 -25.63 13.08 -3.89
CA ASP A 232 -25.67 14.20 -4.83
C ASP A 232 -24.94 13.95 -6.16
N GLY A 233 -24.25 12.81 -6.30
CA GLY A 233 -23.65 12.33 -7.54
C GLY A 233 -22.19 11.90 -7.40
N VAL A 234 -21.59 11.61 -8.54
CA VAL A 234 -20.16 11.30 -8.66
C VAL A 234 -19.32 12.58 -8.65
N TYR A 235 -18.22 12.55 -7.92
CA TYR A 235 -17.24 13.63 -7.88
C TYR A 235 -15.83 13.12 -8.15
N ALA A 236 -14.98 14.05 -8.60
CA ALA A 236 -13.56 13.80 -8.80
C ALA A 236 -12.77 15.02 -8.33
N ARG A 237 -11.67 14.80 -7.62
CA ARG A 237 -10.72 15.84 -7.23
C ARG A 237 -9.30 15.28 -7.23
N GLY A 238 -8.30 16.14 -7.38
CA GLY A 238 -6.93 15.66 -7.36
C GLY A 238 -5.87 16.70 -7.68
N VAL A 239 -4.65 16.21 -7.67
CA VAL A 239 -3.45 16.95 -8.02
C VAL A 239 -2.89 16.36 -9.31
N VAL A 240 -2.76 17.17 -10.35
CA VAL A 240 -2.24 16.77 -11.67
C VAL A 240 -0.77 17.15 -11.81
N ALA A 241 -0.04 16.42 -12.67
CA ALA A 241 1.38 16.67 -12.90
C ALA A 241 1.64 18.04 -13.54
N ASP A 242 0.81 18.44 -14.50
CA ASP A 242 0.90 19.71 -15.21
C ASP A 242 -0.47 20.12 -15.79
N GLU A 243 -0.53 21.30 -16.40
CA GLU A 243 -1.76 21.83 -17.00
C GLU A 243 -2.29 20.96 -18.15
N ALA A 244 -1.42 20.27 -18.89
CA ALA A 244 -1.84 19.42 -20.01
C ALA A 244 -2.49 18.12 -19.52
N ALA A 245 -1.95 17.52 -18.46
CA ALA A 245 -2.56 16.41 -17.75
C ALA A 245 -3.92 16.82 -17.16
N GLY A 246 -3.99 18.01 -16.55
CA GLY A 246 -5.25 18.59 -16.06
C GLY A 246 -6.32 18.71 -17.14
N ALA A 247 -6.00 19.34 -18.26
CA ALA A 247 -6.92 19.50 -19.39
C ALA A 247 -7.40 18.16 -19.97
N THR A 248 -6.51 17.14 -20.00
CA THR A 248 -6.84 15.80 -20.47
C THR A 248 -7.85 15.13 -19.53
N PHE A 249 -7.60 15.15 -18.22
CA PHE A 249 -8.52 14.57 -17.24
C PHE A 249 -9.86 15.31 -17.20
N GLU A 250 -9.85 16.64 -17.28
CA GLU A 250 -11.08 17.44 -17.36
C GLU A 250 -11.93 17.13 -18.59
N ALA A 251 -11.31 16.87 -19.74
CA ALA A 251 -12.03 16.47 -20.94
C ALA A 251 -12.72 15.11 -20.74
N LEU A 252 -11.99 14.12 -20.22
CA LEU A 252 -12.54 12.79 -19.94
C LEU A 252 -13.68 12.87 -18.91
N ALA A 253 -13.50 13.57 -17.80
CA ALA A 253 -14.51 13.71 -16.76
C ALA A 253 -15.77 14.45 -17.28
N ARG A 254 -15.60 15.47 -18.13
CA ARG A 254 -16.72 16.22 -18.72
C ARG A 254 -17.57 15.36 -19.63
N ASP A 255 -16.97 14.46 -20.41
CA ASP A 255 -17.71 13.52 -21.27
C ASP A 255 -18.56 12.55 -20.43
N LEU A 256 -18.16 12.29 -19.19
CA LEU A 256 -18.90 11.51 -18.19
C LEU A 256 -19.89 12.35 -17.37
N GLY A 257 -20.02 13.66 -17.64
CA GLY A 257 -20.90 14.56 -16.89
C GLY A 257 -20.37 14.99 -15.51
N VAL A 258 -19.08 14.73 -15.21
CA VAL A 258 -18.43 15.08 -13.95
C VAL A 258 -17.55 16.32 -14.14
N THR A 259 -17.67 17.31 -13.26
CA THR A 259 -16.77 18.47 -13.24
C THR A 259 -15.73 18.28 -12.14
N PRO A 260 -14.47 17.94 -12.49
CA PRO A 260 -13.46 17.62 -11.49
C PRO A 260 -12.87 18.89 -10.85
N LEU A 261 -12.48 18.78 -9.58
CA LEU A 261 -11.70 19.81 -8.88
C LEU A 261 -10.20 19.45 -8.93
N LEU A 262 -9.50 19.99 -9.92
CA LEU A 262 -8.08 19.72 -10.11
C LEU A 262 -7.20 20.91 -9.72
N VAL A 263 -6.04 20.60 -9.17
CA VAL A 263 -4.95 21.56 -8.96
C VAL A 263 -3.66 21.00 -9.53
N VAL A 264 -2.78 21.85 -10.05
CA VAL A 264 -1.44 21.42 -10.46
C VAL A 264 -0.58 21.18 -9.21
N ARG A 265 0.28 20.16 -9.23
CA ARG A 265 1.24 19.89 -8.15
C ARG A 265 2.10 21.12 -7.86
N GLN A 266 2.40 21.32 -6.58
CA GLN A 266 3.21 22.46 -6.15
C GLN A 266 4.68 22.24 -6.53
N THR A 267 5.42 23.34 -6.74
CA THR A 267 6.87 23.31 -6.91
C THR A 267 7.53 22.89 -5.60
N ALA A 268 8.52 22.00 -5.68
CA ALA A 268 9.27 21.57 -4.51
C ALA A 268 10.13 22.69 -3.91
N THR A 269 10.20 22.71 -2.59
CA THR A 269 11.32 23.30 -1.83
C THR A 269 12.46 22.29 -1.71
N ASP A 270 13.66 22.75 -1.36
CA ASP A 270 14.80 21.87 -1.10
C ASP A 270 14.50 20.81 -0.01
N GLU A 271 13.72 21.19 1.00
CA GLU A 271 13.26 20.28 2.07
C GLU A 271 12.33 19.19 1.51
N SER A 272 11.34 19.55 0.71
CA SER A 272 10.43 18.58 0.09
C SER A 272 11.13 17.69 -0.95
N ALA A 273 12.13 18.22 -1.65
CA ALA A 273 12.96 17.45 -2.57
C ALA A 273 13.80 16.42 -1.79
N ALA A 274 14.41 16.82 -0.67
CA ALA A 274 15.14 15.89 0.20
C ALA A 274 14.22 14.82 0.79
N ALA A 275 13.03 15.18 1.28
CA ALA A 275 12.06 14.21 1.77
C ALA A 275 11.61 13.23 0.67
N THR A 276 11.43 13.71 -0.56
CA THR A 276 11.11 12.86 -1.72
C THR A 276 12.25 11.89 -2.03
N ARG A 277 13.51 12.36 -1.99
CA ARG A 277 14.70 11.51 -2.15
C ARG A 277 14.71 10.39 -1.12
N ASP A 278 14.51 10.73 0.15
CA ASP A 278 14.56 9.79 1.25
C ASP A 278 13.44 8.75 1.15
N GLU A 279 12.24 9.17 0.77
CA GLU A 279 11.11 8.28 0.55
C GLU A 279 11.34 7.30 -0.62
N LEU A 280 11.84 7.78 -1.77
CA LEU A 280 12.18 6.92 -2.90
C LEU A 280 13.23 5.87 -2.52
N ASN A 281 14.28 6.30 -1.79
CA ASN A 281 15.34 5.41 -1.35
C ASN A 281 14.88 4.42 -0.27
N ALA A 282 13.96 4.81 0.61
CA ALA A 282 13.35 3.90 1.57
C ALA A 282 12.56 2.78 0.88
N ILE A 283 11.86 3.09 -0.22
CA ILE A 283 11.11 2.10 -1.01
C ILE A 283 12.06 1.04 -1.58
N VAL A 284 13.12 1.46 -2.28
CA VAL A 284 14.07 0.50 -2.90
C VAL A 284 14.98 -0.20 -1.90
N ALA A 285 15.21 0.39 -0.72
CA ALA A 285 15.92 -0.28 0.36
C ALA A 285 15.07 -1.40 1.00
N ALA A 286 13.76 -1.17 1.16
CA ALA A 286 12.84 -2.17 1.70
C ALA A 286 12.56 -3.28 0.68
N THR A 287 12.48 -2.95 -0.61
CA THR A 287 12.32 -3.94 -1.67
C THR A 287 13.13 -3.53 -2.91
N PRO A 288 14.30 -4.13 -3.13
CA PRO A 288 15.14 -3.81 -4.29
C PRO A 288 14.45 -4.10 -5.61
N ILE A 289 14.76 -3.28 -6.62
CA ILE A 289 14.31 -3.51 -8.00
C ILE A 289 15.09 -4.69 -8.57
N GLU A 290 14.37 -5.74 -8.96
CA GLU A 290 14.97 -6.93 -9.53
C GLU A 290 15.10 -6.82 -11.05
N PHE A 291 16.23 -7.31 -11.57
CA PHE A 291 16.46 -7.48 -12.99
C PHE A 291 16.66 -8.97 -13.26
N GLY A 292 16.07 -9.48 -14.34
CA GLY A 292 16.33 -10.86 -14.76
C GLY A 292 17.83 -11.12 -14.94
N LYS A 293 18.29 -12.35 -14.74
CA LYS A 293 19.73 -12.69 -14.84
C LYS A 293 20.29 -12.30 -16.21
N GLY A 294 21.25 -11.38 -16.23
CA GLY A 294 21.85 -10.85 -17.46
C GLY A 294 20.92 -9.95 -18.29
N GLN A 295 19.77 -9.57 -17.75
CA GLN A 295 18.80 -8.70 -18.40
C GLN A 295 18.93 -7.27 -17.87
N ILE A 296 18.50 -6.35 -18.73
CA ILE A 296 18.41 -4.90 -18.45
C ILE A 296 16.95 -4.46 -18.23
N THR A 297 16.00 -5.35 -18.51
CA THR A 297 14.58 -5.10 -18.28
C THR A 297 14.23 -5.31 -16.81
N VAL A 298 13.41 -4.41 -16.26
CA VAL A 298 12.85 -4.55 -14.92
C VAL A 298 11.98 -5.81 -14.86
N SER A 299 12.11 -6.58 -13.78
CA SER A 299 11.29 -7.77 -13.58
C SER A 299 9.81 -7.38 -13.45
N PRO A 300 8.88 -8.14 -14.06
CA PRO A 300 7.45 -7.96 -13.82
C PRO A 300 7.07 -7.98 -12.34
N THR A 301 7.78 -8.77 -11.52
CA THR A 301 7.57 -8.85 -10.07
C THR A 301 7.93 -7.56 -9.32
N SER A 302 8.74 -6.68 -9.92
CA SER A 302 9.10 -5.39 -9.34
C SER A 302 8.19 -4.24 -9.79
N MET A 303 7.21 -4.49 -10.68
CA MET A 303 6.39 -3.41 -11.25
C MET A 303 5.57 -2.65 -10.21
N TYR A 304 5.04 -3.32 -9.19
CA TYR A 304 4.34 -2.65 -8.11
C TYR A 304 5.25 -1.65 -7.35
N ILE A 305 6.55 -1.95 -7.24
CA ILE A 305 7.55 -1.06 -6.64
C ILE A 305 7.75 0.16 -7.55
N ILE A 306 7.89 -0.07 -8.86
CA ILE A 306 8.04 1.02 -9.84
C ILE A 306 6.81 1.95 -9.85
N GLU A 307 5.59 1.41 -9.74
CA GLU A 307 4.37 2.20 -9.61
C GLU A 307 4.38 3.11 -8.38
N ARG A 308 4.84 2.59 -7.23
CA ARG A 308 5.01 3.39 -6.01
C ARG A 308 6.06 4.48 -6.19
N LEU A 309 7.20 4.16 -6.78
CA LEU A 309 8.25 5.12 -7.08
C LEU A 309 7.74 6.23 -8.01
N ALA A 310 6.97 5.87 -9.05
CA ALA A 310 6.36 6.83 -9.96
C ALA A 310 5.37 7.75 -9.24
N GLY A 311 4.56 7.20 -8.34
CA GLY A 311 3.63 7.99 -7.53
C GLY A 311 4.35 9.00 -6.64
N VAL A 312 5.41 8.58 -5.95
CA VAL A 312 6.23 9.48 -5.11
C VAL A 312 6.93 10.55 -5.97
N ALA A 313 7.53 10.15 -7.10
CA ALA A 313 8.23 11.07 -8.01
C ALA A 313 7.31 12.15 -8.62
N LYS A 314 6.01 11.90 -8.71
CA LYS A 314 5.02 12.89 -9.19
C LYS A 314 4.54 13.87 -8.12
N SER A 315 4.91 13.69 -6.85
CA SER A 315 4.33 14.46 -5.72
C SER A 315 4.55 15.97 -5.85
N TYR A 316 5.70 16.38 -6.37
CA TYR A 316 6.07 17.78 -6.56
C TYR A 316 6.57 18.04 -7.97
N GLY A 317 6.36 19.26 -8.46
CA GLY A 317 6.98 19.77 -9.68
C GLY A 317 8.29 20.50 -9.37
N GLY A 318 9.01 20.91 -10.42
CA GLY A 318 10.25 21.68 -10.29
C GLY A 318 11.38 20.92 -9.59
N VAL A 319 11.45 19.61 -9.81
CA VAL A 319 12.54 18.74 -9.36
C VAL A 319 13.10 17.95 -10.53
N ILE A 320 14.38 17.59 -10.41
CA ILE A 320 15.00 16.56 -11.23
C ILE A 320 15.24 15.34 -10.33
N VAL A 321 14.55 14.25 -10.64
CA VAL A 321 14.78 12.92 -10.08
C VAL A 321 15.86 12.24 -10.92
N GLN A 322 17.00 11.90 -10.34
CA GLN A 322 18.06 11.15 -10.99
C GLN A 322 18.05 9.70 -10.50
N VAL A 323 17.84 8.77 -11.42
CA VAL A 323 17.95 7.33 -11.17
C VAL A 323 19.42 6.92 -11.29
N GLN A 324 19.98 6.33 -10.24
CA GLN A 324 21.39 5.95 -10.16
C GLN A 324 21.52 4.43 -10.11
N GLY A 325 22.18 3.84 -11.11
CA GLY A 325 22.45 2.41 -11.16
C GLY A 325 23.84 2.07 -10.63
N HIS A 326 23.96 1.01 -9.83
CA HIS A 326 25.23 0.54 -9.28
C HIS A 326 25.42 -0.96 -9.51
N THR A 327 26.68 -1.38 -9.62
CA THR A 327 27.10 -2.79 -9.65
C THR A 327 28.09 -3.08 -8.54
N ASP A 328 28.33 -4.36 -8.30
CA ASP A 328 29.47 -4.86 -7.53
C ASP A 328 30.77 -4.80 -8.34
N SER A 329 31.88 -5.16 -7.70
CA SER A 329 33.22 -5.19 -8.33
C SER A 329 33.51 -6.43 -9.18
N GLU A 330 32.57 -7.39 -9.24
CA GLU A 330 32.76 -8.60 -10.04
C GLU A 330 32.67 -8.28 -11.54
N GLY A 331 33.75 -8.60 -12.28
CA GLY A 331 33.76 -8.53 -13.74
C GLY A 331 34.63 -7.40 -14.30
N ASP A 332 34.28 -6.94 -15.50
CA ASP A 332 34.99 -5.85 -16.18
C ASP A 332 34.31 -4.52 -15.85
N ALA A 333 35.08 -3.53 -15.41
CA ALA A 333 34.58 -2.22 -15.00
C ALA A 333 33.78 -1.51 -16.12
N GLY A 334 34.21 -1.63 -17.39
CA GLY A 334 33.51 -1.02 -18.53
C GLY A 334 32.17 -1.70 -18.81
N ARG A 335 32.12 -3.03 -18.65
CA ARG A 335 30.87 -3.81 -18.72
C ARG A 335 29.93 -3.45 -17.56
N ASN A 336 30.47 -3.29 -16.35
CA ASN A 336 29.73 -2.90 -15.15
C ASN A 336 29.12 -1.50 -15.29
N GLN A 337 29.90 -0.54 -15.80
CA GLN A 337 29.42 0.78 -16.16
C GLN A 337 28.25 0.70 -17.15
N THR A 338 28.44 0.03 -18.28
CA THR A 338 27.40 -0.13 -19.31
C THR A 338 26.13 -0.77 -18.77
N LEU A 339 26.28 -1.81 -17.94
CA LEU A 339 25.14 -2.50 -17.32
C LEU A 339 24.36 -1.59 -16.37
N SER A 340 25.07 -0.80 -15.55
CA SER A 340 24.46 0.14 -14.64
C SER A 340 23.70 1.26 -15.36
N ASP A 341 24.27 1.80 -16.45
CA ASP A 341 23.61 2.82 -17.29
C ASP A 341 22.32 2.28 -17.89
N GLN A 342 22.36 1.06 -18.46
CA GLN A 342 21.20 0.42 -19.08
C GLN A 342 20.08 0.13 -18.08
N ARG A 343 20.43 -0.29 -16.85
CA ARG A 343 19.45 -0.55 -15.79
C ARG A 343 18.82 0.74 -15.27
N ALA A 344 19.61 1.79 -15.08
CA ALA A 344 19.10 3.08 -14.65
C ALA A 344 18.15 3.68 -15.70
N GLU A 345 18.49 3.59 -16.98
CA GLU A 345 17.61 4.04 -18.08
C GLU A 345 16.35 3.17 -18.17
N ALA A 346 16.43 1.86 -17.96
CA ALA A 346 15.24 1.00 -17.96
C ALA A 346 14.25 1.38 -16.85
N VAL A 347 14.74 1.66 -15.64
CA VAL A 347 13.91 2.16 -14.53
C VAL A 347 13.31 3.52 -14.87
N ARG A 348 14.12 4.46 -15.39
CA ARG A 348 13.64 5.77 -15.85
C ARG A 348 12.53 5.63 -16.90
N ALA A 349 12.71 4.76 -17.90
CA ALA A 349 11.74 4.55 -18.96
C ALA A 349 10.40 4.04 -18.42
N GLU A 350 10.41 3.12 -17.46
CA GLU A 350 9.18 2.67 -16.80
C GLU A 350 8.51 3.77 -15.97
N LEU A 351 9.29 4.58 -15.24
CA LEU A 351 8.75 5.73 -14.50
C LEU A 351 8.08 6.76 -15.43
N VAL A 352 8.69 7.03 -16.59
CA VAL A 352 8.09 7.88 -17.63
C VAL A 352 6.83 7.27 -18.20
N ARG A 353 6.82 5.96 -18.46
CA ARG A 353 5.62 5.24 -18.93
C ARG A 353 4.46 5.34 -17.93
N LEU A 354 4.76 5.42 -16.64
CA LEU A 354 3.80 5.59 -15.54
C LEU A 354 3.44 7.06 -15.26
N GLY A 355 3.84 7.97 -16.15
CA GLY A 355 3.43 9.36 -16.16
C GLY A 355 4.34 10.31 -15.38
N VAL A 356 5.54 9.90 -14.95
CA VAL A 356 6.54 10.87 -14.49
C VAL A 356 6.99 11.69 -15.71
N PRO A 357 6.90 13.04 -15.69
CA PRO A 357 7.30 13.84 -16.85
C PRO A 357 8.76 13.59 -17.23
N ALA A 358 9.02 13.33 -18.51
CA ALA A 358 10.37 12.97 -18.98
C ALA A 358 11.41 14.07 -18.75
N ALA A 359 10.98 15.32 -18.59
CA ALA A 359 11.82 16.46 -18.25
C ALA A 359 12.27 16.48 -16.78
N ASP A 360 11.49 15.84 -15.89
CA ASP A 360 11.74 15.82 -14.44
C ASP A 360 12.59 14.61 -14.02
N ILE A 361 13.01 13.76 -14.98
CA ILE A 361 13.71 12.51 -14.67
C ILE A 361 14.91 12.24 -15.58
N THR A 362 16.04 11.91 -14.96
CA THR A 362 17.31 11.53 -15.61
C THR A 362 17.82 10.20 -15.07
N SER A 363 18.78 9.58 -15.74
CA SER A 363 19.40 8.33 -15.30
C SER A 363 20.90 8.35 -15.53
N VAL A 364 21.66 7.79 -14.59
CA VAL A 364 23.12 7.66 -14.67
C VAL A 364 23.54 6.32 -14.05
N GLY A 365 24.41 5.58 -14.73
CA GLY A 365 25.11 4.46 -14.15
C GLY A 365 26.42 4.89 -13.49
N PHE A 366 26.73 4.32 -12.34
CA PHE A 366 28.01 4.51 -11.65
C PHE A 366 28.90 3.28 -11.72
N GLY A 367 28.44 2.18 -12.32
CA GLY A 367 29.12 0.88 -12.30
C GLY A 367 29.57 0.51 -10.89
N GLU A 368 30.83 0.12 -10.77
CA GLU A 368 31.50 -0.23 -9.52
C GLU A 368 32.20 0.96 -8.82
N SER A 369 31.99 2.21 -9.26
CA SER A 369 32.71 3.37 -8.70
C SER A 369 32.26 3.76 -7.28
N GLN A 370 31.10 3.26 -6.83
CA GLN A 370 30.49 3.56 -5.53
C GLN A 370 30.05 2.28 -4.79
N LEU A 371 31.04 1.40 -4.54
CA LEU A 371 30.85 0.17 -3.76
C LEU A 371 30.46 0.47 -2.32
N ILE A 372 29.66 -0.43 -1.74
CA ILE A 372 29.38 -0.42 -0.31
C ILE A 372 30.30 -1.44 0.35
N THR A 373 31.03 -1.01 1.39
CA THR A 373 31.97 -1.86 2.12
C THR A 373 31.62 -1.96 3.59
N ASP A 374 31.98 -3.08 4.21
CA ASP A 374 31.97 -3.24 5.66
C ASP A 374 33.03 -2.32 6.33
N PRO A 375 33.07 -2.23 7.67
CA PRO A 375 34.08 -1.44 8.38
C PRO A 375 35.54 -1.91 8.17
N ASN A 376 35.74 -3.10 7.59
CA ASN A 376 37.07 -3.65 7.27
C ASN A 376 37.46 -3.38 5.80
N GLY A 377 36.60 -2.73 5.01
CA GLY A 377 36.82 -2.46 3.60
C GLY A 377 36.47 -3.62 2.67
N ASN A 378 35.84 -4.68 3.15
CA ASN A 378 35.35 -5.77 2.29
C ASN A 378 34.04 -5.35 1.62
N GLU A 379 33.89 -5.66 0.33
CA GLU A 379 32.67 -5.33 -0.40
C GLU A 379 31.45 -6.11 0.12
N LEU A 380 30.32 -5.41 0.24
CA LEU A 380 29.01 -5.98 0.42
C LEU A 380 28.29 -6.05 -0.95
N ALA A 381 28.64 -7.06 -1.76
CA ALA A 381 28.21 -7.15 -3.16
C ALA A 381 26.69 -7.01 -3.37
N ASP A 382 25.88 -7.64 -2.51
CA ASP A 382 24.42 -7.54 -2.60
C ASP A 382 23.89 -6.13 -2.31
N GLN A 383 24.61 -5.32 -1.52
CA GLN A 383 24.28 -3.92 -1.26
C GLN A 383 24.85 -3.00 -2.35
N SER A 384 26.00 -3.35 -2.95
CA SER A 384 26.57 -2.62 -4.09
C SER A 384 25.66 -2.69 -5.32
N ARG A 385 24.99 -3.83 -5.56
CA ARG A 385 24.03 -4.04 -6.64
C ARG A 385 22.67 -3.39 -6.31
N ARG A 386 22.56 -2.08 -6.52
CA ARG A 386 21.38 -1.30 -6.13
C ARG A 386 20.98 -0.26 -7.17
N VAL A 387 19.76 0.24 -7.01
CA VAL A 387 19.30 1.49 -7.62
C VAL A 387 19.07 2.50 -6.50
N VAL A 388 19.52 3.73 -6.70
CA VAL A 388 19.37 4.85 -5.77
C VAL A 388 18.74 6.01 -6.51
N PHE A 389 18.03 6.88 -5.79
CA PHE A 389 17.46 8.09 -6.32
C PHE A 389 18.16 9.30 -5.68
N ASP A 390 18.55 10.26 -6.51
CA ASP A 390 18.81 11.62 -6.07
C ASP A 390 17.70 12.54 -6.55
N VAL A 391 17.39 13.57 -5.78
CA VAL A 391 16.34 14.55 -6.10
C VAL A 391 16.89 15.93 -5.80
N THR A 392 16.83 16.80 -6.80
CA THR A 392 17.31 18.19 -6.72
C THR A 392 16.24 19.13 -7.25
N THR A 393 16.17 20.35 -6.71
CA THR A 393 15.25 21.38 -7.19
C THR A 393 15.76 22.00 -8.50
N THR A 394 14.87 22.31 -9.42
CA THR A 394 15.17 23.14 -10.59
C THR A 394 15.13 24.60 -10.12
N GLY A 395 16.29 25.13 -9.68
CA GLY A 395 16.41 26.47 -9.10
C GLY A 395 16.07 27.63 -10.02
#